data_AF-A0A9P1E797-F1
#
_entry.id   AF-A0A9P1E797-F1
#
_cell.length_a   1.000
_cell.length_b   1.000
_cell.length_c   1.000
_cell.angle_alpha   90.00
_cell.angle_beta   90.00
_cell.angle_gamma   90.00
#
_symmetry.space_group_name_H-M   'P 1'
#
loop_
_entity.id
_entity.type
_entity.pdbx_description
1 polymer ?
#
loop_
_entity_poly.entity_id
_entity_poly.type
_entity_poly.pdbx_seq_one_letter_code
_entity_poly.pdbx_strand_id
1 'polypeptide(L)'
;MGKLHRDWRNRLRTGFFYKTRPVGQDSGEAYVKYKGILTQDVWEDFIARSMTPEFKELSDKHKQAALENIYPHHMGSSGYALSIPKWKDQGVLDQFLTKSEVDSTKSSVSSDDIPRHVSWFCARSGLTADGQLAFPSNTEAMKKKKEKLDKIQDDVATGTWKPHGRHDILTDIFEKPDYPGRVHGVGGGVGIKECLSESRGVHVRLVI
;
A
#
# COMPACT_ATOMS: atom_id res chain seq x y z
N MET A 1 5.23 17.55 -10.91
CA MET A 1 4.06 17.76 -11.80
C MET A 1 2.72 17.23 -11.25
N GLY A 2 2.64 16.15 -10.45
CA GLY A 2 1.35 15.48 -10.16
C GLY A 2 0.41 16.06 -9.07
N LYS A 3 0.93 16.81 -8.08
CA LYS A 3 0.11 17.27 -6.93
C LYS A 3 -0.89 18.36 -7.33
N LEU A 4 -0.40 19.43 -7.99
CA LEU A 4 -1.24 20.57 -8.41
C LEU A 4 -2.38 20.14 -9.33
N HIS A 5 -2.09 19.29 -10.32
CA HIS A 5 -3.11 18.78 -11.24
C HIS A 5 -4.15 17.89 -10.54
N ARG A 6 -3.74 17.05 -9.58
CA ARG A 6 -4.67 16.25 -8.77
C ARG A 6 -5.55 17.14 -7.89
N ASP A 7 -4.96 18.14 -7.24
CA ASP A 7 -5.69 19.06 -6.37
C ASP A 7 -6.70 19.90 -7.17
N TRP A 8 -6.32 20.34 -8.37
CA TRP A 8 -7.23 21.00 -9.32
C TRP A 8 -8.40 20.10 -9.74
N ARG A 9 -8.16 18.85 -10.16
CA ARG A 9 -9.24 17.90 -10.50
C ARG A 9 -10.16 17.60 -9.31
N ASN A 10 -9.59 17.45 -8.12
CA ASN A 10 -10.37 17.25 -6.90
C ASN A 10 -11.24 18.46 -6.59
N ARG A 11 -10.73 19.67 -6.82
CA ARG A 11 -11.49 20.91 -6.64
C ARG A 11 -12.64 21.04 -7.64
N LEU A 12 -12.42 20.68 -8.91
CA LEU A 12 -13.51 20.59 -9.91
C LEU A 12 -14.62 19.65 -9.45
N ARG A 13 -14.26 18.44 -8.99
CA ARG A 13 -15.24 17.46 -8.52
C ARG A 13 -15.96 17.89 -7.25
N THR A 14 -15.24 18.28 -6.21
CA THR A 14 -15.83 18.55 -4.89
C THR A 14 -16.47 19.93 -4.79
N GLY A 15 -15.89 20.94 -5.43
CA GLY A 15 -16.38 22.32 -5.40
C GLY A 15 -17.50 22.58 -6.41
N PHE A 16 -17.36 22.10 -7.65
CA PHE A 16 -18.28 22.49 -8.73
C PHE A 16 -19.27 21.38 -9.12
N PHE A 17 -18.83 20.12 -9.21
CA PHE A 17 -19.70 19.01 -9.58
C PHE A 17 -20.59 18.55 -8.41
N TYR A 18 -19.99 18.10 -7.31
CA TYR A 18 -20.71 17.63 -6.13
C TYR A 18 -21.14 18.74 -5.17
N LYS A 19 -20.51 19.93 -5.25
CA LYS A 19 -20.79 21.09 -4.39
C LYS A 19 -20.77 20.75 -2.89
N THR A 20 -19.85 19.87 -2.47
CA THR A 20 -19.70 19.44 -1.06
C THR A 20 -18.80 20.35 -0.23
N ARG A 21 -18.18 21.36 -0.86
CA ARG A 21 -17.35 22.35 -0.18
C ARG A 21 -18.19 23.51 0.36
N PRO A 22 -17.78 24.16 1.47
CA PRO A 22 -18.45 25.35 1.97
C PRO A 22 -18.58 26.45 0.90
N VAL A 23 -19.75 27.09 0.85
CA VAL A 23 -20.08 28.18 -0.08
C VAL A 23 -19.21 29.39 0.27
N GLY A 24 -18.08 29.56 -0.44
CA GLY A 24 -17.19 30.70 -0.20
C GLY A 24 -16.01 30.78 -1.15
N GLN A 25 -15.42 29.65 -1.55
CA GLN A 25 -14.28 29.65 -2.48
C GLN A 25 -14.61 29.14 -3.90
N ASP A 26 -15.67 28.36 -4.07
CA ASP A 26 -16.01 27.67 -5.33
C ASP A 26 -17.47 27.99 -5.74
N SER A 27 -17.82 29.28 -5.73
CA SER A 27 -19.10 29.78 -6.25
C SER A 27 -19.04 30.04 -7.77
N GLY A 28 -20.18 29.91 -8.43
CA GLY A 28 -20.30 30.07 -9.88
C GLY A 28 -19.93 28.82 -10.69
N GLU A 29 -19.82 29.00 -12.01
CA GLU A 29 -19.55 27.90 -12.95
C GLU A 29 -18.05 27.59 -13.08
N ALA A 30 -17.70 26.30 -13.18
CA ALA A 30 -16.31 25.86 -13.23
C ALA A 30 -15.54 26.44 -14.42
N TYR A 31 -16.16 26.47 -15.61
CA TYR A 31 -15.56 26.97 -16.84
C TYR A 31 -15.35 28.49 -16.82
N VAL A 32 -16.13 29.24 -16.04
CA VAL A 32 -15.92 30.69 -15.84
C VAL A 32 -14.67 30.91 -14.99
N LYS A 33 -14.52 30.15 -13.92
CA LYS A 33 -13.38 30.27 -13.01
C LYS A 33 -12.06 29.84 -13.63
N TYR A 34 -12.08 28.75 -14.41
CA TYR A 34 -10.89 28.18 -15.06
C TYR A 34 -10.84 28.52 -16.55
N LYS A 35 -11.33 29.71 -16.93
CA LYS A 35 -11.32 30.20 -18.30
C LYS A 35 -9.90 30.13 -18.90
N GLY A 36 -9.79 29.56 -20.09
CA GLY A 36 -8.52 29.32 -20.79
C GLY A 36 -7.91 27.93 -20.56
N ILE A 37 -8.38 27.19 -19.55
CA ILE A 37 -8.02 25.77 -19.31
C ILE A 37 -9.23 24.86 -19.47
N LEU A 38 -10.40 25.33 -19.05
CA LEU A 38 -11.67 24.61 -19.12
C LEU A 38 -12.69 25.44 -19.91
N THR A 39 -13.19 24.89 -20.99
CA THR A 39 -14.28 25.48 -21.79
C THR A 39 -15.64 24.95 -21.33
N GLN A 40 -16.71 25.63 -21.73
CA GLN A 40 -18.06 25.28 -21.31
C GLN A 40 -18.50 23.91 -21.87
N ASP A 41 -18.24 23.67 -23.16
CA ASP A 41 -18.52 22.41 -23.85
C ASP A 41 -17.82 21.22 -23.17
N VAL A 42 -16.53 21.35 -22.84
CA VAL A 42 -15.76 20.30 -22.14
C VAL A 42 -16.32 20.05 -20.73
N TRP A 43 -16.83 21.09 -20.07
CA TRP A 43 -17.46 20.96 -18.75
C TRP A 43 -18.82 20.25 -18.82
N GLU A 44 -19.65 20.61 -19.80
CA GLU A 44 -20.96 19.99 -20.05
C GLU A 44 -20.80 18.51 -20.44
N ASP A 45 -19.88 18.19 -21.35
CA ASP A 45 -19.54 16.81 -21.72
C ASP A 45 -19.07 15.98 -20.51
N PHE A 46 -18.25 16.60 -19.64
CA PHE A 46 -17.82 15.97 -18.40
C PHE A 46 -19.00 15.65 -17.47
N ILE A 47 -19.95 16.59 -17.32
CA ILE A 47 -21.16 16.38 -16.51
C ILE A 47 -22.00 15.26 -17.12
N ALA A 48 -22.28 15.32 -18.42
CA ALA A 48 -23.09 14.34 -19.12
C ALA A 48 -22.52 12.92 -18.94
N ARG A 49 -21.22 12.75 -19.18
CA ARG A 49 -20.53 11.46 -18.99
C ARG A 49 -20.55 10.99 -17.54
N SER A 50 -20.32 11.90 -16.59
CA SER A 50 -20.28 11.56 -15.16
C SER A 50 -21.67 11.25 -14.57
N MET A 51 -22.75 11.68 -15.25
CA MET A 51 -24.13 11.43 -14.84
C MET A 51 -24.72 10.14 -15.39
N THR A 52 -24.06 9.49 -16.37
CA THR A 52 -24.51 8.22 -16.94
C THR A 52 -24.67 7.15 -15.85
N PRO A 53 -25.72 6.29 -15.94
CA PRO A 53 -25.92 5.21 -14.98
C PRO A 53 -24.70 4.28 -14.87
N GLU A 54 -24.10 3.93 -16.00
CA GLU A 54 -22.90 3.08 -16.07
C GLU A 54 -21.73 3.66 -15.28
N PHE A 55 -21.47 4.97 -15.41
CA PHE A 55 -20.38 5.62 -14.69
C PHE A 55 -20.64 5.66 -13.18
N LYS A 56 -21.89 5.92 -12.77
CA LYS A 56 -22.28 5.92 -11.35
C LYS A 56 -22.12 4.53 -10.74
N GLU A 57 -22.64 3.51 -11.41
CA GLU A 57 -22.52 2.12 -10.97
C GLU A 57 -21.05 1.70 -10.83
N LEU A 58 -20.22 2.00 -11.85
CA LEU A 58 -18.79 1.72 -11.78
C LEU A 58 -18.11 2.49 -10.63
N SER A 59 -18.47 3.76 -10.44
CA SER A 59 -17.94 4.56 -9.34
C SER A 59 -18.32 3.99 -7.97
N ASP A 60 -19.56 3.52 -7.81
CA ASP A 60 -20.05 2.99 -6.54
C ASP A 60 -19.45 1.62 -6.24
N LYS A 61 -19.33 0.77 -7.26
CA LYS A 61 -18.58 -0.50 -7.17
C LYS A 61 -17.15 -0.30 -6.68
N HIS A 62 -16.45 0.71 -7.22
CA HIS A 62 -15.09 1.02 -6.79
C HIS A 62 -15.04 1.59 -5.36
N LYS A 63 -16.03 2.38 -4.93
CA LYS A 63 -16.13 2.86 -3.54
C LYS A 63 -16.37 1.70 -2.57
N GLN A 64 -17.30 0.79 -2.90
CA GLN A 64 -17.59 -0.39 -2.10
C GLN A 64 -16.34 -1.29 -1.97
N ALA A 65 -15.67 -1.59 -3.07
CA ALA A 65 -14.42 -2.36 -3.05
C ALA A 65 -13.32 -1.68 -2.21
N ALA A 66 -13.26 -0.34 -2.21
CA ALA A 66 -12.32 0.40 -1.37
C ALA A 66 -12.68 0.32 0.13
N LEU A 67 -13.97 0.32 0.48
CA LEU A 67 -14.46 0.15 1.85
C LEU A 67 -14.23 -1.28 2.38
N GLU A 68 -14.32 -2.27 1.50
CA GLU A 68 -14.03 -3.68 1.83
C GLU A 68 -12.53 -3.95 2.04
N ASN A 69 -11.65 -3.00 1.74
CA ASN A 69 -10.23 -3.16 1.99
C ASN A 69 -9.90 -3.09 3.49
N ILE A 70 -9.81 -4.26 4.11
CA ILE A 70 -9.48 -4.46 5.52
C ILE A 70 -8.08 -3.95 5.87
N TYR A 71 -7.13 -3.94 4.92
CA TYR A 71 -5.72 -3.63 5.16
C TYR A 71 -5.23 -2.49 4.24
N PRO A 72 -5.75 -1.26 4.40
CA PRO A 72 -5.28 -0.12 3.62
C PRO A 72 -3.81 0.14 3.92
N HIS A 73 -3.01 0.37 2.87
CA HIS A 73 -1.63 0.82 3.05
C HIS A 73 -1.59 2.35 3.20
N HIS A 74 -0.58 2.85 3.90
CA HIS A 74 -0.36 4.28 4.13
C HIS A 74 0.85 4.83 3.38
N MET A 75 1.46 4.02 2.50
CA MET A 75 2.45 4.53 1.57
C MET A 75 1.81 5.46 0.53
N GLY A 76 2.50 6.53 0.17
CA GLY A 76 2.11 7.36 -0.97
C GLY A 76 2.39 6.67 -2.31
N SER A 77 2.37 7.46 -3.39
CA SER A 77 2.68 6.98 -4.76
C SER A 77 4.13 6.52 -4.97
N SER A 78 4.95 6.55 -3.92
CA SER A 78 6.37 6.21 -3.94
C SER A 78 6.63 4.70 -4.08
N GLY A 79 5.65 3.84 -3.73
CA GLY A 79 5.85 2.39 -3.75
C GLY A 79 6.88 1.91 -2.72
N TYR A 80 7.22 0.62 -2.73
CA TYR A 80 8.14 0.01 -1.75
C TYR A 80 9.57 0.54 -1.87
N ALA A 81 10.13 0.59 -3.09
CA ALA A 81 11.53 0.96 -3.32
C ALA A 81 11.91 2.32 -2.71
N LEU A 82 11.01 3.32 -2.79
CA LEU A 82 11.24 4.65 -2.21
C LEU A 82 10.74 4.78 -0.77
N SER A 83 10.00 3.80 -0.25
CA SER A 83 9.52 3.79 1.14
C SER A 83 10.48 3.08 2.08
N ILE A 84 11.21 2.07 1.60
CA ILE A 84 12.15 1.28 2.40
C ILE A 84 13.23 2.15 3.07
N PRO A 85 13.91 3.09 2.38
CA PRO A 85 14.87 3.97 3.05
C PRO A 85 14.22 4.78 4.18
N LYS A 86 12.99 5.25 4.00
CA LYS A 86 12.26 5.99 5.03
C LYS A 86 11.92 5.12 6.23
N TRP A 87 11.50 3.88 6.00
CA TRP A 87 11.21 2.93 7.07
C TRP A 87 12.47 2.54 7.84
N LYS A 88 13.61 2.45 7.15
CA LYS A 88 14.92 2.26 7.78
C LYS A 88 15.27 3.46 8.68
N ASP A 89 15.22 4.67 8.14
CA ASP A 89 15.54 5.89 8.89
C ASP A 89 14.61 6.10 10.10
N GLN A 90 13.36 5.65 9.98
CA GLN A 90 12.37 5.72 11.06
C GLN A 90 12.44 4.54 12.05
N GLY A 91 13.27 3.53 11.82
CA GLY A 91 13.33 2.33 12.67
C GLY A 91 12.10 1.42 12.59
N VAL A 92 11.25 1.59 11.57
CA VAL A 92 10.04 0.76 11.38
C VAL A 92 10.41 -0.64 10.92
N LEU A 93 11.46 -0.79 10.10
CA LEU A 93 11.92 -2.11 9.62
C LEU A 93 12.31 -3.02 10.79
N ASP A 94 13.02 -2.46 11.78
CA ASP A 94 13.55 -3.20 12.93
C ASP A 94 12.45 -3.82 13.81
N GLN A 95 11.20 -3.35 13.69
CA GLN A 95 10.05 -3.91 14.41
C GLN A 95 9.56 -5.25 13.83
N PHE A 96 9.99 -5.59 12.61
CA PHE A 96 9.53 -6.78 11.90
C PHE A 96 10.66 -7.70 11.44
N LEU A 97 11.89 -7.18 11.37
CA LEU A 97 13.08 -7.97 11.11
C LEU A 97 13.49 -8.77 12.35
N THR A 98 13.98 -9.98 12.13
CA THR A 98 14.68 -10.76 13.15
C THR A 98 16.05 -10.15 13.46
N LYS A 99 16.66 -10.50 14.60
CA LYS A 99 17.98 -9.96 14.99
C LYS A 99 19.07 -10.18 13.92
N SER A 100 19.08 -11.35 13.29
CA SER A 100 20.03 -11.68 12.21
C SER A 100 19.78 -10.85 10.93
N GLU A 101 18.52 -10.55 10.63
CA GLU A 101 18.15 -9.70 9.49
C GLU A 101 18.48 -8.22 9.77
N VAL A 102 18.30 -7.74 11.00
CA VAL A 102 18.71 -6.39 11.41
C VAL A 102 20.21 -6.19 11.20
N ASP A 103 21.03 -7.17 11.59
CA ASP A 103 22.49 -7.08 11.39
C ASP A 103 22.88 -7.09 9.91
N SER A 104 22.17 -7.86 9.09
CA SER A 104 22.40 -7.94 7.63
C SER A 104 21.96 -6.67 6.89
N THR A 105 20.91 -6.00 7.38
CA THR A 105 20.31 -4.79 6.75
C THR A 105 20.97 -3.48 7.18
N LYS A 106 22.01 -3.52 8.02
CA LYS A 106 22.82 -2.34 8.37
C LYS A 106 23.61 -1.79 7.17
N SER A 107 24.09 -2.66 6.27
CA SER A 107 24.70 -2.25 4.99
C SER A 107 23.64 -1.74 3.98
N SER A 108 24.05 -1.15 2.85
CA SER A 108 23.15 -0.60 1.82
C SER A 108 22.05 -1.60 1.45
N VAL A 109 20.78 -1.22 1.64
CA VAL A 109 19.61 -2.11 1.47
C VAL A 109 18.88 -1.77 0.18
N SER A 110 18.79 -2.71 -0.74
CA SER A 110 17.87 -2.65 -1.88
C SER A 110 16.47 -3.14 -1.47
N SER A 111 15.46 -2.81 -2.27
CA SER A 111 14.10 -3.34 -2.07
C SER A 111 14.04 -4.86 -2.16
N ASP A 112 14.98 -5.48 -2.86
CA ASP A 112 15.05 -6.93 -3.04
C ASP A 112 15.64 -7.64 -1.81
N ASP A 113 16.34 -6.91 -0.94
CA ASP A 113 16.97 -7.46 0.27
C ASP A 113 16.00 -7.49 1.47
N ILE A 114 14.84 -6.83 1.36
CA ILE A 114 13.84 -6.81 2.42
C ILE A 114 12.82 -7.93 2.20
N PRO A 115 12.62 -8.83 3.18
CA PRO A 115 11.58 -9.85 3.09
C PRO A 115 10.22 -9.21 2.80
N ARG A 116 9.47 -9.78 1.84
CA ARG A 116 8.19 -9.21 1.40
C ARG A 116 7.16 -9.07 2.53
N HIS A 117 7.22 -9.93 3.55
CA HIS A 117 6.36 -9.83 4.72
C HIS A 117 6.64 -8.55 5.52
N VAL A 118 7.92 -8.21 5.74
CA VAL A 118 8.34 -6.95 6.38
C VAL A 118 7.85 -5.74 5.59
N SER A 119 8.08 -5.74 4.27
CA SER A 119 7.57 -4.68 3.37
C SER A 119 6.05 -4.50 3.52
N TRP A 120 5.28 -5.59 3.53
CA TRP A 120 3.83 -5.54 3.67
C TRP A 120 3.36 -4.92 4.99
N PHE A 121 4.02 -5.27 6.11
CA PHE A 121 3.71 -4.73 7.43
C PHE A 121 4.10 -3.26 7.56
N CYS A 122 5.31 -2.90 7.15
CA CYS A 122 5.79 -1.51 7.21
C CYS A 122 4.89 -0.56 6.40
N ALA A 123 4.34 -1.02 5.28
CA ALA A 123 3.37 -0.26 4.48
C ALA A 123 2.07 0.10 5.23
N ARG A 124 1.79 -0.56 6.36
CA ARG A 124 0.54 -0.47 7.13
C ARG A 124 0.77 -0.07 8.58
N SER A 125 2.01 0.23 8.95
CA SER A 125 2.39 0.61 10.29
C SER A 125 3.18 1.92 10.30
N GLY A 126 3.38 2.45 11.49
CA GLY A 126 4.33 3.51 11.78
C GLY A 126 4.77 3.41 13.23
N LEU A 127 5.61 4.34 13.66
CA LEU A 127 5.94 4.50 15.08
C LEU A 127 5.17 5.67 15.68
N THR A 128 4.75 5.54 16.93
CA THR A 128 4.30 6.66 17.75
C THR A 128 5.48 7.57 18.10
N ALA A 129 5.20 8.75 18.66
CA ALA A 129 6.25 9.64 19.17
C ALA A 129 7.14 8.95 20.24
N ASP A 130 6.58 7.99 20.96
CA ASP A 130 7.27 7.18 21.97
C ASP A 130 8.05 5.99 21.37
N GLY A 131 8.10 5.88 20.03
CA GLY A 131 8.80 4.81 19.33
C GLY A 131 8.07 3.46 19.32
N GLN A 132 6.78 3.41 19.73
CA GLN A 132 6.01 2.16 19.73
C GLN A 132 5.35 1.90 18.39
N LEU A 133 5.25 0.62 18.01
CA LEU A 133 4.58 0.22 16.78
C LEU A 133 3.08 0.55 16.81
N ALA A 134 2.62 1.29 15.83
CA ALA A 134 1.22 1.68 15.65
C ALA A 134 0.66 1.23 14.30
N PHE A 135 -0.61 0.86 14.30
CA PHE A 135 -1.39 0.54 13.11
C PHE A 135 -2.50 1.60 12.92
N PRO A 136 -2.34 2.56 11.99
CA PRO A 136 -3.27 3.69 11.84
C PRO A 136 -4.67 3.29 11.33
N SER A 137 -4.82 2.08 10.78
CA SER A 137 -6.08 1.59 10.26
C SER A 137 -6.29 0.13 10.64
N ASN A 138 -7.54 -0.19 10.98
CA ASN A 138 -7.98 -1.54 11.34
C ASN A 138 -7.06 -2.23 12.35
N THR A 139 -6.84 -1.54 13.47
CA THR A 139 -5.84 -1.89 14.49
C THR A 139 -5.99 -3.33 14.99
N GLU A 140 -7.20 -3.81 15.20
CA GLU A 140 -7.44 -5.18 15.68
C GLU A 140 -7.05 -6.24 14.64
N ALA A 141 -7.43 -6.07 13.38
CA ALA A 141 -7.08 -7.01 12.33
C ALA A 141 -5.56 -7.05 12.09
N MET A 142 -4.91 -5.87 12.11
CA MET A 142 -3.45 -5.78 12.00
C MET A 142 -2.73 -6.41 13.19
N LYS A 143 -3.21 -6.19 14.43
CA LYS A 143 -2.68 -6.84 15.63
C LYS A 143 -2.75 -8.36 15.53
N LYS A 144 -3.89 -8.92 15.10
CA LYS A 144 -4.02 -10.37 14.86
C LYS A 144 -3.04 -10.90 13.82
N LYS A 145 -2.76 -10.13 12.76
CA LYS A 145 -1.74 -10.53 11.76
C LYS A 145 -0.32 -10.44 12.33
N LYS A 146 -0.03 -9.44 13.17
CA LYS A 146 1.26 -9.31 13.86
C LYS A 146 1.49 -10.46 14.85
N GLU A 147 0.49 -10.82 15.65
CA GLU A 147 0.57 -11.99 16.55
C GLU A 147 0.87 -13.29 15.78
N LYS A 148 0.29 -13.45 14.58
CA LYS A 148 0.62 -14.59 13.71
C LYS A 148 2.05 -14.54 13.18
N LEU A 149 2.53 -13.36 12.78
CA LEU A 149 3.92 -13.18 12.37
C LEU A 149 4.87 -13.60 13.50
N ASP A 150 4.60 -13.16 14.73
CA ASP A 150 5.44 -13.45 15.89
C ASP A 150 5.53 -14.96 16.15
N LYS A 151 4.39 -15.66 16.09
CA LYS A 151 4.37 -17.13 16.18
C LYS A 151 5.17 -17.82 15.08
N ILE A 152 5.01 -17.39 13.83
CA ILE A 152 5.77 -17.96 12.71
C ILE A 152 7.27 -17.68 12.87
N GLN A 153 7.65 -16.50 13.37
CA GLN A 153 9.05 -16.18 13.65
C GLN A 153 9.63 -17.05 14.77
N ASP A 154 8.85 -17.37 15.81
CA ASP A 154 9.23 -18.34 16.84
C ASP A 154 9.39 -19.76 16.24
N ASP A 155 8.48 -20.18 15.37
CA ASP A 155 8.55 -21.48 14.68
C ASP A 155 9.75 -21.56 13.71
N VAL A 156 10.11 -20.45 13.06
CA VAL A 156 11.34 -20.32 12.25
C VAL A 156 12.57 -20.47 13.13
N ALA A 157 12.60 -19.78 14.29
CA ALA A 157 13.74 -19.82 15.22
C ALA A 157 13.95 -21.21 15.83
N THR A 158 12.87 -21.96 16.06
CA THR A 158 12.94 -23.36 16.52
C THR A 158 13.23 -24.36 15.38
N GLY A 159 13.21 -23.91 14.13
CA GLY A 159 13.43 -24.76 12.94
C GLY A 159 12.22 -25.61 12.56
N THR A 160 11.06 -25.38 13.17
CA THR A 160 9.81 -26.11 12.91
C THR A 160 9.13 -25.63 11.62
N TRP A 161 9.38 -24.38 11.22
CA TRP A 161 8.81 -23.78 10.02
C TRP A 161 9.89 -23.47 8.97
N LYS A 162 9.57 -23.76 7.71
CA LYS A 162 10.36 -23.39 6.54
C LYS A 162 9.46 -23.07 5.34
N PRO A 163 9.84 -22.10 4.49
CA PRO A 163 9.08 -21.83 3.28
C PRO A 163 9.18 -23.03 2.32
N HIS A 164 8.12 -23.28 1.55
CA HIS A 164 8.09 -24.33 0.54
C HIS A 164 7.24 -23.94 -0.67
N GLY A 165 7.87 -23.88 -1.85
CA GLY A 165 7.20 -23.51 -3.10
C GLY A 165 6.51 -22.14 -2.99
N ARG A 166 5.17 -22.13 -3.05
CA ARG A 166 4.35 -20.90 -2.91
C ARG A 166 3.88 -20.62 -1.49
N HIS A 167 4.30 -21.44 -0.52
CA HIS A 167 3.98 -21.27 0.89
C HIS A 167 5.13 -20.56 1.60
N ASP A 168 4.85 -19.34 2.05
CA ASP A 168 5.76 -18.52 2.82
C ASP A 168 5.04 -17.83 3.99
N ILE A 169 5.77 -16.98 4.71
CA ILE A 169 5.28 -16.26 5.89
C ILE A 169 3.98 -15.49 5.57
N LEU A 170 3.90 -14.79 4.42
CA LEU A 170 2.70 -14.04 4.08
C LEU A 170 1.50 -14.95 3.79
N THR A 171 1.69 -16.03 3.03
CA THR A 171 0.57 -16.93 2.73
C THR A 171 0.01 -17.59 3.99
N ASP A 172 0.85 -17.87 4.98
CA ASP A 172 0.44 -18.43 6.27
C ASP A 172 -0.27 -17.39 7.14
N ILE A 173 0.26 -16.15 7.19
CA ILE A 173 -0.39 -15.04 7.88
C ILE A 173 -1.80 -14.80 7.34
N PHE A 174 -1.98 -14.87 6.02
CA PHE A 174 -3.27 -14.70 5.37
C PHE A 174 -4.14 -15.95 5.31
N GLU A 175 -3.57 -17.13 5.54
CA GLU A 175 -4.20 -18.44 5.32
C GLU A 175 -4.75 -18.60 3.90
N LYS A 176 -4.14 -17.87 2.94
CA LYS A 176 -4.56 -17.80 1.55
C LYS A 176 -3.34 -17.62 0.64
N PRO A 177 -3.28 -18.31 -0.51
CA PRO A 177 -2.23 -18.11 -1.48
C PRO A 177 -2.38 -16.75 -2.18
N ASP A 178 -1.26 -16.23 -2.69
CA ASP A 178 -1.28 -15.06 -3.58
C ASP A 178 -1.93 -15.39 -4.93
N TYR A 179 -2.66 -14.42 -5.47
CA TYR A 179 -3.20 -14.52 -6.83
C TYR A 179 -2.13 -14.16 -7.87
N PRO A 180 -2.16 -14.78 -9.07
CA PRO A 180 -1.29 -14.38 -10.17
C PRO A 180 -1.39 -12.87 -10.46
N GLY A 181 -0.24 -12.18 -10.49
CA GLY A 181 -0.16 -10.74 -10.72
C GLY A 181 -0.59 -9.85 -9.54
N ARG A 182 -0.95 -10.43 -8.39
CA ARG A 182 -1.31 -9.71 -7.16
C ARG A 182 -0.56 -10.30 -5.96
N VAL A 183 0.75 -10.13 -6.00
CA VAL A 183 1.66 -10.60 -4.96
C VAL A 183 1.74 -9.54 -3.85
N HIS A 184 1.59 -9.96 -2.59
CA HIS A 184 1.67 -9.04 -1.47
C HIS A 184 3.13 -8.65 -1.16
N GLY A 185 3.32 -7.43 -0.65
CA GLY A 185 4.61 -6.99 -0.11
C GLY A 185 5.70 -6.73 -1.15
N VAL A 186 5.36 -6.74 -2.45
CA VAL A 186 6.29 -6.47 -3.56
C VAL A 186 5.79 -5.34 -4.46
N GLY A 187 6.70 -4.71 -5.18
CA GLY A 187 6.39 -3.65 -6.14
C GLY A 187 5.50 -4.12 -7.30
N GLY A 188 4.86 -3.15 -7.97
CA GLY A 188 4.09 -3.44 -9.19
C GLY A 188 4.99 -4.01 -10.28
N GLY A 189 4.49 -5.00 -11.03
CA GLY A 189 5.21 -5.67 -12.11
C GLY A 189 5.90 -6.98 -11.70
N VAL A 190 6.01 -7.28 -10.41
CA VAL A 190 6.61 -8.53 -9.93
C VAL A 190 5.59 -9.68 -9.98
N GLY A 191 5.89 -10.70 -10.77
CA GLY A 191 5.05 -11.88 -10.92
C GLY A 191 5.21 -12.89 -9.78
N ILE A 192 4.21 -13.76 -9.56
CA ILE A 192 4.29 -14.80 -8.51
C ILE A 192 5.47 -15.76 -8.71
N LYS A 193 5.81 -16.07 -9.97
CA LYS A 193 6.99 -16.88 -10.30
C LYS A 193 8.27 -16.14 -9.97
N GLU A 194 8.35 -14.86 -10.26
CA GLU A 194 9.53 -14.06 -9.97
C GLU A 194 9.78 -13.91 -8.46
N CYS A 195 8.70 -13.76 -7.69
CA CYS A 195 8.74 -13.59 -6.24
C CYS A 195 8.97 -14.90 -5.46
N LEU A 196 8.43 -16.03 -5.95
CA LEU A 196 8.40 -17.30 -5.22
C LEU A 196 9.11 -18.45 -5.94
N SER A 197 9.78 -18.21 -7.08
CA SER A 197 10.60 -19.26 -7.70
C SER A 197 11.77 -19.59 -6.79
N GLU A 198 11.97 -20.88 -6.53
CA GLU A 198 13.21 -21.45 -5.97
C GLU A 198 14.47 -21.20 -6.84
N SER A 199 14.36 -20.40 -7.90
CA SER A 199 15.38 -20.20 -8.95
C SER A 199 16.07 -18.83 -8.95
N ARG A 200 15.93 -18.04 -7.88
CA ARG A 200 17.02 -17.14 -7.49
C ARG A 200 17.50 -17.63 -6.13
N GLY A 201 18.64 -18.30 -6.14
CA GLY A 201 19.36 -18.73 -4.95
C GLY A 201 19.78 -17.55 -4.09
N VAL A 202 18.81 -16.91 -3.44
CA VAL A 202 19.05 -16.19 -2.21
C VAL A 202 19.49 -17.28 -1.26
N HIS A 203 20.79 -17.33 -1.06
CA HIS A 203 21.41 -18.08 0.01
C HIS A 203 20.61 -17.78 1.27
N VAL A 204 19.80 -18.75 1.70
CA VAL A 204 19.65 -18.98 3.14
C VAL A 204 21.06 -19.38 3.57
N ARG A 205 21.92 -18.39 3.82
CA ARG A 205 23.10 -18.59 4.64
C ARG A 205 22.54 -18.83 6.03
N LEU A 206 22.18 -20.09 6.27
CA LEU A 206 22.34 -20.72 7.57
C LEU A 206 23.81 -20.53 7.93
N VAL A 207 24.11 -19.45 8.64
CA VAL A 207 25.37 -19.31 9.35
C VAL A 207 25.15 -20.02 10.67
N ILE A 208 25.70 -21.23 10.74
CA ILE A 208 25.99 -21.96 11.98
C ILE A 208 26.99 -21.15 12.79
#